data_AF-X1M2E2-F1
#
_entry.id   AF-X1M2E2-F1
#
_cell.length_a   1.000
_cell.length_b   1.000
_cell.length_c   1.000
_cell.angle_alpha   90.00
_cell.angle_beta   90.00
_cell.angle_gamma   90.00
#
_symmetry.space_group_name_H-M   'P 1'
#
loop_
_entity.id
_entity.type
_entity.pdbx_description
1 polymer ?
#
loop_
_entity_poly.entity_id
_entity_poly.type
_entity_poly.pdbx_seq_one_letter_code
_entity_poly.pdbx_strand_id
1 'polypeptide(L)'
;MKIGIETIYQDLALAENMDVYSNIFLGREKLKKFLGLIDVLDHDYMLKESKKVLNRLEISIPSLKNKIMILSGGQRQAVAISRSIYWNAKLLIMDEPTAALGVAEREKVLNLVKTLSSHGVSV
;
A
#
# COMPACT_ATOMS: atom_id res chain seq x y z
N MET A 1 3.54 -5.85 14.15
CA MET A 1 3.61 -4.97 15.35
C MET A 1 2.27 -5.01 16.07
N LYS A 2 2.26 -5.23 17.40
CA LYS A 2 1.06 -5.67 18.17
C LYS A 2 0.05 -4.57 18.55
N ILE A 3 0.31 -3.29 18.25
CA ILE A 3 -0.53 -2.15 18.70
C ILE A 3 -1.16 -1.32 17.57
N GLY A 4 -0.91 -1.64 16.29
CA GLY A 4 -1.54 -0.95 15.15
C GLY A 4 -0.93 0.41 14.81
N ILE A 5 0.32 0.67 15.19
CA ILE A 5 1.09 1.84 14.75
C ILE A 5 1.92 1.40 13.55
N GLU A 6 1.82 2.14 12.44
CA GLU A 6 2.64 1.95 11.25
C GLU A 6 3.27 3.30 10.86
N THR A 7 4.51 3.26 10.37
CA THR A 7 5.25 4.46 9.96
C THR A 7 5.60 4.35 8.48
N ILE A 8 5.33 5.42 7.73
CA ILE A 8 5.79 5.59 6.35
C ILE A 8 6.93 6.59 6.36
N TYR A 9 8.11 6.10 5.99
CA TYR A 9 9.31 6.91 5.84
C TYR A 9 9.38 7.56 4.45
N GLN A 10 10.29 8.52 4.29
CA GLN A 10 10.50 9.26 3.04
C GLN A 10 10.82 8.35 1.84
N ASP A 11 11.53 7.24 2.05
CA ASP A 11 11.85 6.25 1.00
C ASP A 11 10.68 5.30 0.66
N LEU A 12 9.57 5.39 1.42
CA LEU A 12 8.37 4.55 1.37
C LEU A 12 8.59 3.05 1.66
N ALA A 13 9.85 2.61 1.84
CA ALA A 13 10.24 1.21 1.99
C ALA A 13 9.53 0.27 0.98
N LEU A 14 9.49 0.66 -0.30
CA LEU A 14 8.90 -0.15 -1.37
C LEU A 14 9.99 -0.88 -2.17
N ALA A 15 9.73 -2.14 -2.52
CA ALA A 15 10.58 -2.91 -3.41
C ALA A 15 10.29 -2.52 -4.86
N GLU A 16 11.19 -1.72 -5.45
CA GLU A 16 11.00 -1.07 -6.75
C GLU A 16 10.81 -2.07 -7.92
N ASN A 17 11.46 -3.22 -7.85
CA ASN A 17 11.44 -4.29 -8.85
C ASN A 17 10.26 -5.28 -8.67
N MET A 18 9.43 -5.09 -7.65
CA MET A 18 8.28 -5.94 -7.36
C MET A 18 6.97 -5.28 -7.79
N ASP A 19 5.95 -6.12 -7.95
CA ASP A 19 4.61 -5.67 -8.35
C ASP A 19 3.94 -4.91 -7.20
N VAL A 20 2.91 -4.13 -7.52
CA VAL A 20 2.14 -3.37 -6.52
C VAL A 20 1.48 -4.29 -5.49
N TYR A 21 0.78 -5.34 -5.93
CA TYR A 21 0.10 -6.24 -4.99
C TYR A 21 1.11 -6.94 -4.07
N SER A 22 2.27 -7.33 -4.59
CA SER A 22 3.32 -7.96 -3.79
C SER A 22 3.87 -6.99 -2.73
N ASN A 23 4.03 -5.71 -3.07
CA ASN A 23 4.46 -4.69 -2.11
C ASN A 23 3.48 -4.49 -0.96
N ILE A 24 2.17 -4.55 -1.21
CA ILE A 24 1.13 -4.45 -0.16
C ILE A 24 1.25 -5.60 0.86
N PHE A 25 1.73 -6.75 0.44
CA PHE A 25 1.89 -7.94 1.27
C PHE A 25 3.32 -8.21 1.71
N LEU A 26 4.28 -7.33 1.39
CA LEU A 26 5.69 -7.57 1.62
C LEU A 26 6.00 -7.82 3.12
N GLY A 27 6.67 -8.93 3.41
CA GLY A 27 6.96 -9.40 4.78
C GLY A 27 5.76 -10.02 5.51
N ARG A 28 4.60 -10.12 4.86
CA ARG A 28 3.36 -10.72 5.38
C ARG A 28 2.62 -11.46 4.24
N GLU A 29 3.40 -12.12 3.39
CA GLU A 29 2.93 -12.78 2.17
C GLU A 29 1.90 -13.87 2.51
N LYS A 30 0.92 -14.04 1.63
CA LYS A 30 -0.08 -15.11 1.78
C LYS A 30 0.36 -16.33 1.00
N LEU A 31 0.28 -17.46 1.67
CA LEU A 31 0.68 -18.76 1.15
C LEU A 31 -0.56 -19.64 0.96
N LYS A 32 -0.50 -20.48 -0.06
CA LYS A 32 -1.43 -21.59 -0.29
C LYS A 32 -0.66 -22.88 -0.47
N LYS A 33 -1.32 -24.01 -0.21
CA LYS A 33 -0.74 -25.35 -0.42
C LYS A 33 -0.88 -25.75 -1.89
N PHE A 34 0.24 -25.82 -2.61
CA PHE A 34 0.34 -26.47 -3.91
C PHE A 34 0.35 -27.99 -3.72
N LEU A 35 -0.59 -28.68 -4.39
CA LEU A 35 -0.81 -30.14 -4.26
C LEU A 35 -0.98 -30.62 -2.81
N GLY A 36 -1.42 -29.74 -1.89
CA GLY A 36 -1.59 -30.07 -0.47
C GLY A 36 -0.29 -30.16 0.35
N LEU A 37 0.89 -30.02 -0.28
CA LEU A 37 2.17 -30.36 0.36
C LEU A 37 3.15 -29.18 0.41
N ILE A 38 3.19 -28.35 -0.62
CA ILE A 38 4.23 -27.30 -0.78
C ILE A 38 3.59 -25.93 -0.57
N ASP A 39 4.18 -25.10 0.28
CA ASP A 39 3.74 -23.71 0.42
C ASP A 39 4.23 -22.87 -0.77
N VAL A 40 3.29 -22.23 -1.45
CA VAL A 40 3.55 -21.31 -2.56
C VAL A 40 2.80 -20.00 -2.35
N LEU A 41 3.30 -18.91 -2.93
CA LEU A 41 2.64 -17.61 -2.88
C LEU A 41 1.22 -17.68 -3.48
N ASP A 42 0.24 -17.16 -2.75
CA ASP A 42 -1.12 -17.04 -3.23
C ASP A 42 -1.33 -15.69 -3.93
N HIS A 43 -0.78 -15.58 -5.14
CA HIS A 43 -0.87 -14.37 -5.96
C HIS A 43 -2.31 -13.94 -6.23
N ASP A 44 -3.23 -14.90 -6.44
CA ASP A 44 -4.63 -14.59 -6.74
C ASP A 44 -5.33 -13.94 -5.54
N TYR A 45 -5.10 -14.47 -4.34
CA TYR A 45 -5.59 -13.86 -3.10
C TYR A 45 -5.00 -12.46 -2.90
N MET A 46 -3.68 -12.33 -3.00
CA MET A 46 -3.02 -11.05 -2.76
C MET A 46 -3.49 -9.99 -3.77
N LEU A 47 -3.59 -10.33 -5.05
CA LEU A 47 -4.08 -9.42 -6.08
C LEU A 47 -5.53 -8.98 -5.83
N LYS A 48 -6.41 -9.92 -5.44
CA LYS A 48 -7.82 -9.64 -5.13
C LYS A 48 -7.97 -8.70 -3.94
N GLU A 49 -7.26 -8.97 -2.86
CA GLU A 49 -7.31 -8.15 -1.64
C GLU A 49 -6.65 -6.78 -1.84
N SER A 50 -5.54 -6.71 -2.57
CA SER A 50 -4.93 -5.43 -2.96
C SER A 50 -5.90 -4.56 -3.77
N LYS A 51 -6.67 -5.15 -4.70
CA LYS A 51 -7.69 -4.41 -5.44
C LYS A 51 -8.80 -3.87 -4.53
N LYS A 52 -9.24 -4.65 -3.53
CA LYS A 52 -10.25 -4.21 -2.57
C LYS A 52 -9.78 -3.02 -1.74
N VAL A 53 -8.55 -3.05 -1.20
CA VAL A 53 -8.04 -1.94 -0.38
C VAL A 53 -7.83 -0.68 -1.20
N LEU A 54 -7.30 -0.77 -2.42
CA LEU A 54 -7.16 0.40 -3.30
C LEU A 54 -8.52 1.01 -3.65
N ASN A 55 -9.52 0.19 -3.97
CA ASN A 55 -10.88 0.66 -4.24
C ASN A 55 -11.51 1.34 -3.02
N ARG A 56 -11.35 0.78 -1.82
CA ARG A 56 -11.84 1.37 -0.57
C ARG A 56 -11.24 2.75 -0.31
N LEU A 57 -9.99 2.96 -0.73
CA LEU A 57 -9.25 4.20 -0.56
C LEU A 57 -9.38 5.15 -1.76
N GLU A 58 -10.20 4.80 -2.76
CA GLU A 58 -10.39 5.56 -4.00
C GLU A 58 -9.07 5.81 -4.76
N ILE A 59 -8.10 4.90 -4.61
CA ILE A 59 -6.80 4.98 -5.27
C ILE A 59 -6.88 4.30 -6.63
N SER A 60 -6.54 5.05 -7.69
CA SER A 60 -6.43 4.50 -9.04
C SER A 60 -4.97 4.23 -9.41
N ILE A 61 -4.67 2.96 -9.71
CA ILE A 61 -3.38 2.50 -10.25
C ILE A 61 -3.66 1.75 -11.56
N PRO A 62 -2.94 2.04 -12.66
CA PRO A 62 -3.21 1.45 -13.97
C PRO A 62 -3.25 -0.09 -13.96
N SER A 63 -2.32 -0.71 -13.24
CA SER A 63 -2.27 -2.16 -13.07
C SER A 63 -1.55 -2.51 -11.78
N LEU A 64 -2.13 -3.44 -11.02
CA LEU A 64 -1.52 -3.99 -9.81
C LEU A 64 -0.32 -4.90 -10.10
N LYS A 65 -0.19 -5.38 -11.34
CA LYS A 65 0.93 -6.21 -11.81
C LYS A 65 2.11 -5.38 -12.32
N ASN A 66 1.97 -4.05 -12.37
CA ASN A 66 3.07 -3.17 -12.72
C ASN A 66 4.12 -3.15 -11.61
N LYS A 67 5.38 -2.98 -12.00
CA LYS A 67 6.47 -2.75 -11.06
C LYS A 67 6.31 -1.40 -10.37
N ILE A 68 6.72 -1.32 -9.10
CA ILE A 68 6.72 -0.04 -8.37
C ILE A 68 7.54 1.03 -9.09
N MET A 69 8.67 0.64 -9.70
CA MET A 69 9.59 1.59 -10.34
C MET A 69 8.95 2.46 -11.44
N ILE A 70 7.87 1.99 -12.09
CA ILE A 70 7.21 2.73 -13.18
C ILE A 70 6.06 3.62 -12.70
N LEU A 71 5.75 3.62 -11.40
CA LEU A 71 4.71 4.44 -10.81
C LEU A 71 5.23 5.85 -10.51
N SER A 72 4.34 6.84 -10.62
CA SER A 72 4.62 8.22 -10.19
C SER A 72 4.85 8.29 -8.67
N GLY A 73 5.46 9.36 -8.18
CA GLY A 73 5.70 9.54 -6.73
C GLY A 73 4.41 9.43 -5.91
N GLY A 74 3.34 10.10 -6.36
CA GLY A 74 2.04 10.03 -5.69
C GLY A 74 1.42 8.63 -5.70
N GLN A 75 1.60 7.87 -6.79
CA GLN A 75 1.14 6.49 -6.88
C GLN A 75 1.92 5.57 -5.94
N ARG A 76 3.25 5.71 -5.86
CA ARG A 76 4.09 4.95 -4.93
C ARG A 76 3.65 5.20 -3.49
N GLN A 77 3.40 6.46 -3.14
CA GLN A 77 2.92 6.79 -1.81
C GLN A 77 1.55 6.21 -1.50
N ALA A 78 0.64 6.23 -2.48
CA ALA A 78 -0.66 5.58 -2.34
C ALA A 78 -0.52 4.07 -2.09
N VAL A 79 0.46 3.39 -2.71
CA VAL A 79 0.78 1.99 -2.40
C VAL A 79 1.25 1.82 -0.96
N ALA A 80 2.21 2.63 -0.49
CA ALA A 80 2.73 2.56 0.88
C ALA A 80 1.64 2.78 1.94
N ILE A 81 0.74 3.73 1.68
CA ILE A 81 -0.44 3.98 2.51
C ILE A 81 -1.37 2.76 2.48
N SER A 82 -1.72 2.26 1.29
CA SER A 82 -2.60 1.11 1.15
C SER A 82 -2.08 -0.14 1.87
N ARG A 83 -0.75 -0.35 1.89
CA ARG A 83 -0.08 -1.41 2.65
C ARG A 83 -0.37 -1.28 4.14
N SER A 84 -0.11 -0.11 4.71
CA SER A 84 -0.30 0.15 6.15
C SER A 84 -1.75 -0.04 6.56
N ILE A 85 -2.67 0.45 5.73
CA ILE A 85 -4.11 0.37 5.96
C ILE A 85 -4.66 -1.05 5.83
N TYR A 86 -4.21 -1.81 4.84
CA TYR A 86 -4.61 -3.20 4.67
C TYR A 86 -4.26 -4.03 5.92
N TRP A 87 -3.16 -3.69 6.58
CA TRP A 87 -2.70 -4.36 7.80
C TRP A 87 -3.24 -3.75 9.10
N ASN A 88 -4.36 -3.02 9.03
CA ASN A 88 -5.09 -2.44 10.16
C ASN A 88 -4.26 -1.45 11.00
N ALA A 89 -3.50 -0.58 10.34
CA ALA A 89 -2.97 0.61 11.01
C ALA A 89 -4.12 1.43 11.63
N LYS A 90 -3.99 1.71 12.92
CA LYS A 90 -4.85 2.62 13.71
C LYS A 90 -4.25 4.02 13.79
N LEU A 91 -2.91 4.08 13.84
CA LEU A 91 -2.11 5.31 13.78
C LEU A 91 -1.11 5.16 12.63
N LEU A 92 -1.13 6.12 11.71
CA LEU A 92 -0.20 6.20 10.59
C LEU A 92 0.70 7.42 10.74
N ILE A 93 1.97 7.22 11.09
CA ILE A 93 2.94 8.32 11.12
C ILE A 93 3.56 8.43 9.72
N MET A 94 3.58 9.62 9.14
CA MET A 94 4.18 9.86 7.83
C MET A 94 5.29 10.91 7.95
N ASP A 95 6.49 10.55 7.54
CA ASP A 95 7.64 11.45 7.52
C ASP A 95 7.76 12.14 6.15
N GLU A 96 7.72 13.47 6.16
CA GLU A 96 7.75 14.35 4.96
C GLU A 96 6.92 13.85 3.75
N PRO A 97 5.62 13.56 3.91
CA PRO A 97 4.83 12.85 2.90
C PRO A 97 4.64 13.61 1.58
N THR A 98 5.05 14.87 1.46
CA THR A 98 4.80 15.66 0.25
C THR A 98 6.05 16.30 -0.32
N ALA A 99 7.24 16.02 0.23
CA ALA A 99 8.47 16.74 -0.11
C ALA A 99 8.90 16.57 -1.58
N ALA A 100 8.62 15.41 -2.19
CA ALA A 100 9.03 15.08 -3.56
C ALA A 100 7.88 15.12 -4.59
N LEU A 101 6.73 15.71 -4.25
CA LEU A 101 5.54 15.67 -5.09
C LEU A 101 5.22 17.03 -5.73
N GLY A 102 4.81 17.01 -7.00
CA GLY A 102 4.22 18.16 -7.65
C GLY A 102 2.85 18.53 -7.06
N VAL A 103 2.37 19.74 -7.33
CA VAL A 103 1.12 20.30 -6.74
C VAL A 103 -0.07 19.34 -6.90
N ALA A 104 -0.28 18.80 -8.10
CA ALA A 104 -1.39 17.89 -8.39
C ALA A 104 -1.27 16.52 -7.68
N GLU A 105 -0.05 16.04 -7.41
CA GLU A 105 0.16 14.78 -6.68
C GLU A 105 0.03 14.97 -5.18
N ARG A 106 0.49 16.12 -4.68
CA ARG A 106 0.32 16.53 -3.28
C ARG A 106 -1.16 16.57 -2.89
N GLU A 107 -2.03 17.13 -3.74
CA GLU A 107 -3.47 17.14 -3.48
C GLU A 107 -4.06 15.72 -3.36
N LYS A 108 -3.63 14.78 -4.21
CA LYS A 108 -4.09 13.39 -4.14
C LYS A 108 -3.73 12.73 -2.82
N VAL A 109 -2.50 12.96 -2.34
CA VAL A 109 -2.04 12.43 -1.05
C VAL A 109 -2.80 13.07 0.11
N LEU A 110 -3.00 14.39 0.08
CA LEU A 110 -3.79 15.08 1.10
C LEU A 110 -5.24 14.60 1.13
N ASN A 111 -5.86 14.36 -0.03
CA ASN A 111 -7.21 13.80 -0.13
C ASN A 111 -7.26 12.38 0.42
N LEU A 112 -6.26 11.56 0.10
CA LEU A 112 -6.13 10.22 0.68
C LEU A 112 -6.04 10.28 2.21
N VAL A 113 -5.22 11.17 2.79
CA VAL A 113 -5.14 11.36 4.24
C VAL A 113 -6.50 11.72 4.85
N LYS A 114 -7.27 12.60 4.22
CA LYS A 114 -8.64 12.92 4.65
C LYS A 114 -9.56 11.70 4.59
N THR A 115 -9.46 10.90 3.54
CA THR A 115 -10.19 9.63 3.41
C THR A 115 -9.80 8.65 4.50
N LEU A 116 -8.52 8.57 4.90
CA LEU A 116 -8.09 7.72 6.02
C LEU A 116 -8.72 8.17 7.34
N SER A 117 -8.68 9.48 7.59
CA SER A 117 -9.28 10.09 8.77
C SER A 117 -10.79 9.78 8.87
N SER A 118 -11.53 9.85 7.76
CA SER A 118 -12.95 9.51 7.74
C SER A 118 -13.25 8.02 7.99
N HIS A 119 -12.26 7.14 7.76
CA HIS A 119 -12.34 5.71 8.05
C HIS A 119 -11.85 5.35 9.47
N GLY A 120 -11.62 6.34 10.34
CA GLY A 120 -11.25 6.15 11.73
C GLY A 120 -9.76 5.82 11.95
N VAL A 121 -8.91 6.10 10.97
CA VAL A 121 -7.45 5.99 11.09
C VAL A 121 -6.89 7.34 11.52
N SER A 122 -6.18 7.38 12.64
CA SER A 122 -5.44 8.57 13.05
C SER A 122 -4.18 8.71 12.19
N VAL A 123 -3.90 9.92 11.74
CA VAL A 123 -2.75 10.28 10.90
C VAL A 123 -2.03 11.47 11.55
#